data_AF-A0A2S9GR52-F1
#
_entry.id   AF-A0A2S9GR52-F1
#
_cell.length_a   1.000
_cell.length_b   1.000
_cell.length_c   1.000
_cell.angle_alpha   90.00
_cell.angle_beta   90.00
_cell.angle_gamma   90.00
#
_symmetry.space_group_name_H-M   'P 1'
#
loop_
_entity.id
_entity.type
_entity.pdbx_description
1 polymer ?
#
loop_
_entity_poly.entity_id
_entity_poly.type
_entity_poly.pdbx_seq_one_letter_code
_entity_poly.pdbx_strand_id
1 'polypeptide(L)' 'MTPIEISAIDAAHIWHPYSPIGGDALPPVVAVGARGAWLTLVHDGREVEVLDAMASWWTAVHGHGHP' A
#
# COMPACT_ATOMS: atom_id res chain seq x y z
N MET A 1 -14.18 1.94 4.89
CA MET A 1 -13.98 0.65 4.22
C MET A 1 -12.96 -0.14 5.01
N THR A 2 -13.20 -1.42 5.23
CA THR A 2 -12.22 -2.33 5.86
C THR A 2 -11.10 -2.69 4.86
N PRO A 3 -9.93 -3.15 5.32
CA PRO A 3 -8.87 -3.61 4.40
C PRO A 3 -9.33 -4.71 3.43
N ILE A 4 -10.21 -5.60 3.89
CA ILE A 4 -10.81 -6.66 3.06
C ILE A 4 -11.68 -6.06 1.95
N GLU A 5 -12.52 -5.07 2.28
CA GLU A 5 -13.33 -4.36 1.28
C GLU A 5 -12.46 -3.61 0.27
N ILE A 6 -11.34 -3.01 0.71
CA ILE A 6 -10.38 -2.34 -0.17
C ILE A 6 -9.79 -3.36 -1.16
N SER A 7 -9.25 -4.48 -0.69
CA SER A 7 -8.67 -5.51 -1.56
C SER A 7 -9.67 -6.11 -2.55
N ALA A 8 -10.94 -6.30 -2.13
CA ALA A 8 -11.98 -6.84 -3.00
C ALA A 8 -12.32 -5.87 -4.16
N ILE A 9 -12.41 -4.57 -3.87
CA ILE A 9 -12.66 -3.56 -4.91
C ILE A 9 -11.43 -3.40 -5.81
N ASP A 10 -10.23 -3.37 -5.22
CA ASP A 10 -8.97 -3.27 -5.93
C ASP A 10 -8.81 -4.36 -6.99
N ALA A 11 -8.91 -5.63 -6.57
CA ALA A 11 -8.77 -6.78 -7.46
C ALA A 11 -9.79 -6.80 -8.61
N ALA A 12 -10.97 -6.25 -8.39
CA ALA A 12 -12.04 -6.25 -9.38
C ALA A 12 -11.96 -5.06 -10.37
N HIS A 13 -11.31 -3.94 -10.01
CA HIS A 13 -11.47 -2.70 -10.78
C HIS A 13 -10.22 -1.85 -10.94
N ILE A 14 -9.17 -2.05 -10.13
CA ILE A 14 -8.03 -1.14 -10.11
C ILE A 14 -6.85 -1.79 -10.84
N TRP A 15 -6.33 -1.08 -11.83
CA TRP A 15 -5.13 -1.48 -12.54
C TRP A 15 -3.88 -0.94 -11.84
N HIS A 16 -2.90 -1.80 -11.55
CA HIS A 16 -1.63 -1.41 -10.94
C HIS A 16 -0.52 -1.21 -11.98
N PRO A 17 0.45 -0.33 -11.72
CA PRO A 17 1.55 -0.06 -12.66
C PRO A 17 2.25 -1.33 -13.12
N TYR A 18 2.36 -1.50 -14.44
CA TYR A 18 3.06 -2.60 -15.09
C TYR A 18 2.55 -4.01 -14.71
N SER A 19 1.28 -4.13 -14.31
CA SER A 19 0.65 -5.39 -13.92
C SER A 19 -0.51 -5.79 -14.86
N PRO A 20 -0.87 -7.07 -14.96
CA PRO A 20 -2.15 -7.48 -15.53
C PRO A 20 -3.31 -7.14 -14.57
N ILE A 21 -4.52 -6.98 -15.11
CA ILE A 21 -5.74 -6.85 -14.30
C ILE A 21 -6.37 -8.22 -14.03
N GLY A 22 -6.99 -8.39 -12.85
CA GLY A 22 -7.80 -9.57 -12.52
C GLY A 22 -7.15 -10.55 -11.54
N GLY A 23 -7.88 -11.62 -11.23
CA GLY A 23 -7.62 -12.50 -10.07
C GLY A 23 -6.33 -13.32 -10.08
N ASP A 24 -5.62 -13.37 -11.21
CA ASP A 24 -4.32 -14.07 -11.31
C ASP A 24 -3.13 -13.17 -10.92
N ALA A 25 -3.35 -11.86 -10.72
CA ALA A 25 -2.32 -10.94 -10.26
C ALA A 25 -1.98 -11.16 -8.77
N LEU A 26 -0.73 -10.92 -8.39
CA LEU A 26 -0.36 -10.87 -6.98
C LEU A 26 -1.15 -9.73 -6.30
N PRO A 27 -1.87 -9.99 -5.19
CA PRO A 27 -2.64 -8.96 -4.52
C PRO A 27 -1.72 -7.88 -3.94
N PRO A 28 -2.02 -6.58 -4.14
CA PRO A 28 -1.34 -5.51 -3.46
C PRO A 28 -1.58 -5.56 -1.95
N VAL A 29 -0.61 -5.06 -1.18
CA VAL A 29 -0.74 -4.88 0.27
C VAL A 29 -1.46 -3.56 0.54
N VAL A 30 -2.46 -3.57 1.42
CA VAL A 30 -3.21 -2.36 1.79
C VAL A 30 -2.35 -1.49 2.70
N ALA A 31 -2.08 -0.25 2.28
CA ALA A 31 -1.49 0.78 3.13
C ALA A 31 -2.61 1.59 3.83
N VAL A 32 -2.50 1.78 5.15
CA VAL A 32 -3.49 2.50 5.97
C VAL A 32 -2.93 3.77 6.62
N GLY A 33 -1.62 3.98 6.54
CA GLY A 33 -0.97 5.18 7.06
C GLY A 33 0.46 5.33 6.57
N ALA A 34 0.99 6.56 6.67
CA ALA A 34 2.38 6.88 6.41
C ALA A 34 2.82 8.09 7.25
N ARG A 35 3.97 8.02 7.92
CA ARG A 35 4.52 9.10 8.74
C ARG A 35 6.04 9.01 8.83
N GLY A 36 6.73 10.11 8.57
CA GLY A 36 8.19 10.13 8.49
C GLY A 36 8.67 9.10 7.46
N ALA A 37 9.62 8.25 7.84
CA ALA A 37 10.13 7.20 6.97
C ALA A 37 9.33 5.87 7.03
N TRP A 38 8.13 5.85 7.63
CA TRP A 38 7.38 4.62 7.91
C TRP A 38 6.06 4.55 7.17
N LEU A 39 5.69 3.34 6.76
CA LEU A 39 4.35 2.97 6.27
C LEU A 39 3.67 2.05 7.29
N THR A 40 2.37 2.24 7.49
CA THR A 40 1.50 1.30 8.20
C THR A 40 0.77 0.45 7.15
N LEU A 41 1.07 -0.84 7.10
CA LEU A 41 0.53 -1.79 6.13
C LEU A 41 -0.33 -2.85 6.83
N VAL A 42 -1.29 -3.42 6.13
CA VAL A 42 -2.07 -4.56 6.62
C VAL A 42 -1.48 -5.86 6.10
N HIS A 43 -0.93 -6.67 7.01
CA HIS A 43 -0.36 -7.99 6.73
C HIS A 43 -1.03 -9.04 7.61
N ASP A 44 -1.57 -10.11 7.01
CA ASP A 44 -2.34 -11.16 7.69
C ASP A 44 -3.43 -10.61 8.64
N GLY A 45 -4.13 -9.56 8.18
CA GLY A 45 -5.20 -8.90 8.92
C GLY A 45 -4.75 -8.01 10.08
N ARG A 46 -3.45 -7.76 10.23
CA ARG A 46 -2.88 -6.90 11.28
C ARG A 46 -2.12 -5.73 10.68
N GLU A 47 -2.17 -4.59 11.36
CA GLU A 47 -1.33 -3.45 11.04
C GLU A 47 0.12 -3.71 11.46
N VAL A 48 1.05 -3.44 10.56
CA VAL A 48 2.49 -3.51 10.79
C VAL A 48 3.15 -2.23 10.30
N GLU A 49 4.10 -1.72 11.06
CA GLU A 49 4.94 -0.60 10.63
C GLU A 49 6.20 -1.13 9.94
N VAL A 50 6.48 -0.63 8.74
CA VAL A 50 7.66 -0.98 7.96
C VAL A 50 8.35 0.28 7.45
N LEU A 51 9.66 0.21 7.26
CA LEU A 51 10.45 1.30 6.71
C LEU A 51 10.16 1.47 5.21
N ASP A 52 9.85 2.70 4.78
CA ASP A 52 9.74 3.07 3.36
C ASP A 52 11.14 3.27 2.75
N ALA A 53 11.85 2.16 2.56
CA ALA A 53 13.20 2.18 1.99
C ALA A 53 13.23 2.66 0.52
N MET A 54 12.07 2.70 -0.14
CA MET A 54 11.92 3.12 -1.54
C MET A 54 11.61 4.61 -1.67
N ALA A 55 11.42 5.30 -0.55
CA ALA A 55 10.91 6.67 -0.48
C ALA A 55 9.66 6.84 -1.37
N SER A 56 8.75 5.86 -1.36
CA SER A 56 7.53 5.85 -2.19
C SER A 56 7.81 6.21 -3.64
N TRP A 57 8.66 5.41 -4.27
CA TRP A 57 9.13 5.63 -5.65
C TRP A 57 9.95 6.91 -5.80
N TRP A 58 10.93 7.12 -4.91
CA TRP A 58 11.87 8.25 -4.89
C TRP A 58 11.25 9.64 -4.65
N THR A 59 10.03 9.70 -4.11
CA THR A 59 9.27 10.95 -3.95
C THR A 59 9.34 11.50 -2.52
N ALA A 60 9.32 10.65 -1.50
CA ALA A 60 9.24 11.03 -0.10
C ALA A 60 10.61 11.41 0.51
N VAL A 61 11.31 12.38 -0.10
CA VAL A 61 12.68 12.78 0.30
C VAL A 61 12.77 13.30 1.75
N HIS A 62 11.70 13.94 2.24
CA HIS A 62 11.59 14.40 3.64
C HIS A 62 10.71 13.48 4.50
N GLY A 63 10.35 12.30 3.98
CA GLY A 63 9.36 11.42 4.57
C GLY A 63 7.92 11.94 4.40
N HIS A 64 6.97 11.16 4.92
CA HIS A 64 5.54 11.40 4.84
C HIS A 64 5.07 12.34 5.96
N GLY A 65 4.28 13.37 5.61
CA GLY A 65 3.66 14.26 6.60
C GLY A 65 4.61 15.17 7.38
N HIS A 66 5.71 15.61 6.75
CA HIS A 66 6.60 16.62 7.34
C HIS A 66 5.84 17.95 7.55
N PRO A 67 5.94 18.61 8.73
CA PRO A 67 5.29 19.89 9.01
C PRO A 67 5.91 21.07 8.26
#